data_AF-A0A935XBG7-F1
#
_entry.id   AF-A0A935XBG7-F1
#
_cell.length_a   1.000
_cell.length_b   1.000
_cell.length_c   1.000
_cell.angle_alpha   90.00
_cell.angle_beta   90.00
_cell.angle_gamma   90.00
#
_symmetry.space_group_name_H-M   'P 1'
#
loop_
_entity.id
_entity.type
_entity.pdbx_description
1 polymer ?
#
loop_
_entity_poly.entity_id
_entity_poly.type
_entity_poly.pdbx_seq_one_letter_code
_entity_poly.pdbx_strand_id
1 'polypeptide(L)'
;MSAQMTVDGRAIPIGTVRLHFQYFLDDGPPHAWIDLVADSSNARLGGIAINCLDVGDVPALADLEGRTLSFGNTEAVHGAELGDSVCWLPGDDTLEVESLRIAFGRVDSGALPIALDARCFDHHGRTGIAVRVVATIDLGTT
;
A
#
# COMPACT_ATOMS: atom_id res chain seq x y z
N MET A 1 -4.17 6.43 -15.26
CA MET A 1 -3.03 5.51 -15.50
C MET A 1 -3.43 4.14 -14.96
N SER A 2 -3.09 3.04 -15.62
CA SER A 2 -3.29 1.69 -15.06
C SER A 2 -2.27 1.41 -13.96
N ALA A 3 -2.65 0.74 -12.89
CA ALA A 3 -1.71 0.30 -11.86
C ALA A 3 -0.77 -0.79 -12.42
N GLN A 4 0.48 -0.80 -11.98
CA GLN A 4 1.49 -1.77 -12.38
C GLN A 4 2.21 -2.30 -11.16
N MET A 5 2.37 -3.61 -11.08
CA MET A 5 3.23 -4.27 -10.11
C MET A 5 4.44 -4.90 -10.80
N THR A 6 5.58 -4.87 -10.14
CA THR A 6 6.77 -5.64 -10.51
C THR A 6 7.27 -6.42 -9.32
N VAL A 7 7.59 -7.69 -9.54
CA VAL A 7 8.11 -8.63 -8.53
C VAL A 7 9.44 -9.17 -9.03
N ASP A 8 10.53 -8.89 -8.31
CA ASP A 8 11.90 -9.14 -8.75
C ASP A 8 12.17 -8.68 -10.19
N GLY A 9 11.63 -7.51 -10.54
CA GLY A 9 11.74 -6.90 -11.86
C GLY A 9 10.82 -7.48 -12.94
N ARG A 10 10.06 -8.55 -12.65
CA ARG A 10 9.04 -9.09 -13.56
C ARG A 10 7.73 -8.33 -13.41
N ALA A 11 7.20 -7.83 -14.51
CA ALA A 11 5.89 -7.17 -14.52
C ALA A 11 4.75 -8.18 -14.25
N ILE A 12 3.87 -7.82 -13.33
CA ILE A 12 2.66 -8.56 -12.97
C ILE A 12 1.45 -7.63 -13.19
N PRO A 13 0.46 -8.04 -13.99
CA PRO A 13 -0.76 -7.25 -14.14
C PRO A 13 -1.53 -7.23 -12.83
N ILE A 14 -2.03 -6.06 -12.44
CA ILE A 14 -2.84 -5.87 -11.22
C ILE A 14 -4.10 -5.08 -11.55
N GLY A 15 -5.13 -5.24 -10.71
CA GLY A 15 -6.35 -4.45 -10.79
C GLY A 15 -6.13 -2.99 -10.37
N THR A 16 -7.20 -2.20 -10.42
CA THR A 16 -7.21 -0.85 -9.88
C THR A 16 -6.89 -0.88 -8.39
N VAL A 17 -5.95 -0.04 -7.95
CA VAL A 17 -5.66 0.15 -6.53
C VAL A 17 -6.62 1.18 -5.97
N ARG A 18 -7.21 0.88 -4.82
CA ARG A 18 -8.06 1.78 -4.04
C ARG A 18 -7.37 2.08 -2.72
N LEU A 19 -7.59 3.30 -2.24
CA LEU A 19 -7.13 3.76 -0.94
C LEU A 19 -8.36 4.04 -0.08
N HIS A 20 -8.41 3.46 1.11
CA HIS A 20 -9.31 3.88 2.17
C HIS A 20 -8.52 4.74 3.16
N PHE A 21 -9.13 5.84 3.62
CA PHE A 21 -8.51 6.80 4.52
C PHE A 21 -9.52 7.14 5.61
N GLN A 22 -9.07 7.09 6.86
CA GLN A 22 -9.90 7.45 8.01
C GLN A 22 -9.07 8.25 9.00
N TYR A 23 -9.60 9.40 9.41
CA TYR A 23 -9.01 10.24 10.46
C TYR A 23 -9.79 10.08 11.76
N PHE A 24 -9.06 9.92 12.87
CA PHE A 24 -9.61 9.61 14.18
C PHE A 24 -9.35 10.77 15.15
N LEU A 25 -10.42 11.11 15.90
CA LEU A 25 -10.40 12.03 17.03
C LEU A 25 -10.95 11.29 18.24
N ASP A 26 -10.19 10.32 18.73
CA ASP A 26 -10.50 9.54 19.92
C ASP A 26 -9.78 10.08 21.17
N ASP A 27 -9.75 9.32 22.26
CA ASP A 27 -9.10 9.73 23.51
C ASP A 27 -7.55 9.78 23.41
N GLY A 28 -6.97 9.39 22.27
CA GLY A 28 -5.54 9.44 21.98
C GLY A 28 -5.11 10.67 21.19
N PRO A 29 -3.82 10.75 20.79
CA PRO A 29 -3.37 11.73 19.82
C PRO A 29 -4.13 11.58 18.50
N PRO A 30 -4.50 12.69 17.82
CA PRO A 30 -5.10 12.63 16.51
C PRO A 30 -4.21 11.88 15.52
N HIS A 31 -4.81 11.00 14.74
CA HIS A 31 -4.10 10.17 13.79
C HIS A 31 -5.02 9.73 12.64
N ALA A 32 -4.44 9.30 11.53
CA ALA A 32 -5.16 8.71 10.42
C ALA A 32 -4.61 7.34 10.07
N TRP A 33 -5.48 6.46 9.60
CA TRP A 33 -5.11 5.18 9.00
C TRP A 33 -5.39 5.17 7.51
N ILE A 34 -4.57 4.41 6.79
CA ILE A 34 -4.83 4.07 5.40
C ILE A 34 -4.83 2.56 5.17
N ASP A 35 -5.71 2.13 4.27
CA ASP A 35 -5.69 0.80 3.66
C ASP A 35 -5.51 0.93 2.16
N LEU A 36 -4.72 0.05 1.56
CA LEU A 36 -4.52 -0.05 0.11
C LEU A 36 -4.90 -1.43 -0.37
N VAL A 37 -5.85 -1.52 -1.30
CA VAL A 37 -6.26 -2.79 -1.90
C VAL A 37 -6.31 -2.69 -3.41
N ALA A 38 -5.68 -3.64 -4.09
CA ALA A 38 -5.88 -3.86 -5.52
C ALA A 38 -7.14 -4.70 -5.76
N ASP A 39 -7.93 -4.35 -6.77
CA ASP A 39 -9.09 -5.14 -7.20
C ASP A 39 -8.65 -6.57 -7.58
N SER A 40 -9.25 -7.55 -6.90
CA SER A 40 -8.95 -8.98 -7.02
C SER A 40 -10.06 -9.78 -7.74
N SER A 41 -11.02 -9.12 -8.40
CA SER A 41 -12.16 -9.77 -9.08
C SER A 41 -11.76 -10.70 -10.24
N ASN A 42 -10.48 -10.73 -10.63
CA ASN A 42 -9.94 -11.61 -11.66
C ASN A 42 -8.70 -12.34 -11.15
N ALA A 43 -8.78 -13.67 -11.02
CA ALA A 43 -7.70 -14.54 -10.54
C ALA A 43 -6.42 -14.53 -11.41
N ARG A 44 -6.46 -13.93 -12.61
CA ARG A 44 -5.28 -13.73 -13.46
C ARG A 44 -4.46 -12.49 -13.08
N LEU A 45 -4.94 -11.69 -12.15
CA LEU A 45 -4.28 -10.48 -11.67
C LEU A 45 -3.57 -10.78 -10.34
N GLY A 46 -2.38 -10.20 -10.17
CA GLY A 46 -1.81 -10.06 -8.84
C GLY A 46 -2.45 -8.88 -8.11
N GLY A 47 -1.93 -8.57 -6.93
CA GLY A 47 -2.34 -7.37 -6.22
C GLY A 47 -1.72 -7.22 -4.85
N ILE A 48 -2.23 -6.24 -4.11
CA ILE A 48 -1.79 -5.85 -2.78
C ILE A 48 -3.00 -5.69 -1.87
N ALA A 49 -2.82 -6.05 -0.61
CA ALA A 49 -3.70 -5.70 0.49
C ALA A 49 -2.79 -5.24 1.63
N ILE A 50 -2.77 -3.93 1.87
CA ILE A 50 -1.99 -3.30 2.92
C ILE A 50 -2.98 -2.67 3.88
N ASN A 51 -2.96 -3.10 5.13
CA ASN A 51 -3.99 -2.76 6.10
C ASN A 51 -3.43 -1.90 7.23
N CYS A 52 -4.27 -1.02 7.77
CA CYS A 52 -4.07 -0.33 9.04
C CYS A 52 -2.70 0.36 9.16
N LEU A 53 -2.29 1.10 8.13
CA LEU A 53 -1.07 1.92 8.24
C LEU A 53 -1.40 3.23 8.93
N ASP A 54 -0.90 3.42 10.15
CA ASP A 54 -0.94 4.72 10.82
C ASP A 54 0.02 5.70 10.13
N VAL A 55 -0.53 6.83 9.68
CA VAL A 55 0.20 7.89 8.96
C VAL A 55 0.39 9.16 9.80
N GLY A 56 0.01 9.11 11.08
CA GLY A 56 0.08 10.20 12.06
C GLY A 56 -1.06 11.20 11.93
N ASP A 57 -0.90 12.37 12.55
CA ASP A 57 -1.86 13.48 12.49
C ASP A 57 -1.95 14.06 11.07
N VAL A 58 -2.89 13.51 10.30
CA VAL A 58 -3.16 13.84 8.91
C VAL A 58 -4.66 14.04 8.78
N PRO A 59 -5.17 15.27 8.86
CA PRO A 59 -6.62 15.51 8.87
C PRO A 59 -7.32 15.18 7.54
N ALA A 60 -6.61 15.27 6.41
CA ALA A 60 -7.16 14.98 5.10
C ALA A 60 -6.19 14.19 4.21
N LEU A 61 -6.74 13.39 3.30
CA LEU A 61 -5.95 12.59 2.34
C LEU A 61 -5.03 13.45 1.47
N ALA A 62 -5.43 14.68 1.13
CA ALA A 62 -4.60 15.63 0.39
C ALA A 62 -3.31 16.02 1.13
N ASP A 63 -3.30 15.95 2.47
CA ASP A 63 -2.13 16.25 3.29
C ASP A 63 -1.05 15.13 3.24
N LEU A 64 -1.33 14.03 2.54
CA LEU A 64 -0.31 13.04 2.19
C LEU A 64 0.55 13.46 0.99
N GLU A 65 0.16 14.49 0.23
CA GLU A 65 0.89 14.94 -0.96
C GLU A 65 2.39 15.18 -0.70
N GLY A 66 3.23 14.57 -1.54
CA GLY A 66 4.68 14.70 -1.47
C GLY A 66 5.34 13.98 -0.29
N ARG A 67 4.57 13.32 0.59
CA ARG A 67 5.12 12.57 1.73
C ARG A 67 5.68 11.22 1.30
N THR A 68 6.68 10.77 2.05
CA THR A 68 7.17 9.40 1.98
C THR A 68 7.11 8.82 3.38
N LEU A 69 6.48 7.65 3.50
CA LEU A 69 6.36 6.89 4.74
C LEU A 69 7.13 5.58 4.61
N SER A 70 7.68 5.09 5.71
CA SER A 70 8.42 3.83 5.76
C SER A 70 8.04 3.05 7.01
N PHE A 71 7.84 1.74 6.84
CA PHE A 71 7.36 0.81 7.84
C PHE A 71 8.22 -0.46 7.76
N GLY A 72 8.48 -1.09 8.91
CA GLY A 72 9.22 -2.34 8.98
C GLY A 72 8.64 -3.26 10.04
N ASN A 73 8.76 -4.57 9.84
CA ASN A 73 8.22 -5.61 10.73
C ASN A 73 8.78 -5.55 12.17
N THR A 74 9.91 -4.88 12.39
CA THR A 74 10.55 -4.77 13.71
C THR A 74 10.17 -3.52 14.50
N GLU A 75 9.42 -2.58 13.93
CA GLU A 75 9.04 -1.33 14.59
C GLU A 75 7.54 -1.28 14.85
N ALA A 76 7.12 -1.87 15.97
CA ALA A 76 5.82 -1.60 16.61
C ALA A 76 5.67 -0.15 17.09
N VAL A 77 6.59 0.75 16.69
CA VAL A 77 6.73 2.12 17.21
C VAL A 77 5.69 3.06 16.60
N HIS A 78 5.04 2.68 15.50
CA HIS A 78 4.07 3.54 14.80
C HIS A 78 2.83 2.79 14.29
N GLY A 79 2.28 1.84 15.05
CA GLY A 79 0.92 1.32 14.84
C GLY A 79 0.62 0.63 13.50
N ALA A 80 1.61 0.41 12.63
CA ALA A 80 1.42 -0.23 11.33
C ALA A 80 1.40 -1.76 11.48
N GLU A 81 0.25 -2.38 11.19
CA GLU A 81 0.07 -3.84 11.22
C GLU A 81 0.49 -4.47 9.88
N LEU A 82 1.81 -4.49 9.61
CA LEU A 82 2.34 -5.16 8.43
C LEU A 82 2.12 -6.68 8.43
N GLY A 83 1.88 -7.29 9.60
CA GLY A 83 1.65 -8.73 9.75
C GLY A 83 0.44 -9.25 8.95
N ASP A 84 -0.54 -8.38 8.66
CA ASP A 84 -1.72 -8.71 7.84
C ASP A 84 -1.65 -8.10 6.44
N SER A 85 -0.50 -7.54 6.07
CA SER A 85 -0.26 -6.93 4.77
C SER A 85 0.43 -7.91 3.81
N VAL A 86 -0.14 -8.08 2.63
CA VAL A 86 0.33 -9.06 1.64
C VAL A 86 0.34 -8.50 0.23
N CYS A 87 1.23 -9.07 -0.60
CA CYS A 87 1.12 -9.03 -2.05
C CYS A 87 0.75 -10.43 -2.54
N TRP A 88 -0.03 -10.55 -3.61
CA TRP A 88 -0.31 -11.86 -4.23
C TRP A 88 0.03 -11.87 -5.70
N LEU A 89 0.43 -13.04 -6.19
CA LEU A 89 0.70 -13.31 -7.60
C LEU A 89 -0.49 -14.06 -8.21
N PRO A 90 -0.68 -13.99 -9.54
CA PRO A 90 -1.62 -14.86 -10.23
C PRO A 90 -1.30 -16.34 -9.95
N GLY A 91 -2.32 -17.13 -9.60
CA GLY A 91 -2.14 -18.55 -9.28
C GLY A 91 -1.93 -18.86 -7.79
N ASP A 92 -2.40 -17.96 -6.91
CA ASP A 92 -2.54 -18.16 -5.45
C ASP A 92 -1.24 -18.19 -4.63
N ASP A 93 -0.14 -17.66 -5.15
CA ASP A 93 1.06 -17.41 -4.34
C ASP A 93 0.95 -16.08 -3.61
N THR A 94 1.05 -16.10 -2.27
CA THR A 94 1.09 -14.92 -1.43
C THR A 94 2.51 -14.62 -0.95
N LEU A 95 2.80 -13.32 -0.83
CA LEU A 95 4.04 -12.76 -0.34
C LEU A 95 3.70 -11.86 0.86
N GLU A 96 4.17 -12.24 2.04
CA GLU A 96 3.98 -11.47 3.28
C GLU A 96 4.97 -10.30 3.33
N VAL A 97 4.54 -9.14 3.81
CA VAL A 97 5.32 -7.89 3.77
C VAL A 97 6.25 -7.78 4.99
N GLU A 98 7.56 -7.71 4.75
CA GLU A 98 8.60 -7.49 5.78
C GLU A 98 8.82 -5.99 6.05
N SER A 99 8.78 -5.20 4.99
CA SER A 99 8.96 -3.76 5.06
C SER A 99 8.29 -3.10 3.88
N LEU A 100 7.94 -1.84 4.07
CA LEU A 100 7.11 -1.10 3.15
C LEU A 100 7.54 0.35 3.14
N ARG A 101 7.70 0.91 1.95
CA ARG A 101 7.82 2.34 1.72
C ARG A 101 6.72 2.78 0.78
N ILE A 102 6.02 3.85 1.14
CA ILE A 102 5.01 4.47 0.28
C ILE A 102 5.43 5.90 0.02
N ALA A 103 5.49 6.28 -1.26
CA ALA A 103 5.66 7.65 -1.70
C ALA A 103 4.37 8.14 -2.34
N PHE A 104 3.85 9.25 -1.83
CA PHE A 104 2.70 9.94 -2.35
C PHE A 104 3.16 11.07 -3.27
N GLY A 105 2.68 11.05 -4.51
CA GLY A 105 2.94 12.08 -5.49
C GLY A 105 2.18 13.37 -5.19
N ARG A 106 2.20 14.28 -6.18
CA ARG A 106 1.33 15.45 -6.16
C ARG A 106 -0.04 15.11 -6.71
N VAL A 107 -1.10 15.63 -6.09
CA VAL A 107 -2.44 15.49 -6.62
C VAL A 107 -2.52 16.28 -7.92
N ASP A 108 -2.94 15.60 -8.98
CA ASP A 108 -3.20 16.22 -10.27
C ASP A 108 -4.61 15.81 -10.73
N SER A 109 -5.44 16.81 -11.02
CA SER A 109 -6.76 16.61 -11.61
C SER A 109 -7.65 15.62 -10.83
N GLY A 110 -7.57 15.65 -9.49
CA GLY A 110 -8.35 14.78 -8.59
C GLY A 110 -7.77 13.39 -8.38
N ALA A 111 -6.54 13.14 -8.85
CA ALA A 111 -5.90 11.84 -8.75
C ALA A 111 -4.57 11.93 -7.97
N LEU A 112 -4.35 11.01 -7.04
CA LEU A 112 -3.14 10.90 -6.22
C LEU A 112 -2.24 9.77 -6.76
N PRO A 113 -1.08 10.09 -7.38
CA PRO A 113 -0.09 9.09 -7.74
C PRO A 113 0.53 8.49 -6.48
N ILE A 114 0.75 7.18 -6.48
CA ILE A 114 1.47 6.49 -5.41
C ILE A 114 2.52 5.56 -5.98
N ALA A 115 3.63 5.41 -5.25
CA ALA A 115 4.62 4.37 -5.47
C ALA A 115 4.85 3.63 -4.16
N LEU A 116 4.74 2.32 -4.20
CA LEU A 116 4.92 1.42 -3.08
C LEU A 116 6.10 0.52 -3.38
N ASP A 117 7.05 0.46 -2.46
CA ASP A 117 8.23 -0.40 -2.51
C ASP A 117 8.22 -1.29 -1.27
N ALA A 118 8.03 -2.58 -1.44
CA ALA A 118 7.99 -3.56 -0.37
C ALA A 118 9.12 -4.58 -0.50
N ARG A 119 9.54 -5.10 0.66
CA ARG A 119 10.29 -6.36 0.76
C ARG A 119 9.37 -7.40 1.35
N CYS A 120 9.36 -8.57 0.74
CA CYS A 120 8.46 -9.64 1.11
C CYS A 120 9.19 -10.97 1.30
N PHE A 121 8.50 -11.89 1.97
CA PHE A 121 8.86 -13.30 2.02
C PHE A 121 7.71 -14.19 1.55
N ASP A 122 8.04 -15.40 1.11
CA ASP A 122 7.05 -16.41 0.75
C ASP A 122 6.98 -17.55 1.78
N HIS A 123 5.95 -18.39 1.65
CA HIS A 123 5.75 -19.56 2.52
C HIS A 123 6.81 -20.65 2.35
N HIS A 124 7.69 -20.54 1.35
CA HIS A 124 8.85 -21.41 1.16
C HIS A 124 10.11 -20.89 1.88
N GLY A 125 10.02 -19.75 2.57
CA GLY A 125 11.11 -19.16 3.34
C GLY A 125 12.09 -18.34 2.50
N ARG A 126 11.76 -18.01 1.24
CA ARG A 126 12.54 -17.01 0.48
C ARG A 126 12.18 -15.63 1.02
N THR A 127 13.18 -14.80 1.29
CA THR A 127 13.03 -13.46 1.88
C THR A 127 13.62 -12.37 0.99
N GLY A 128 13.32 -11.10 1.28
CA GLY A 128 13.86 -9.95 0.55
C GLY A 128 13.35 -9.79 -0.89
N ILE A 129 12.28 -10.50 -1.26
CA ILE A 129 11.62 -10.44 -2.57
C ILE A 129 11.19 -9.00 -2.81
N ALA A 130 11.62 -8.41 -3.92
CA ALA A 130 11.35 -7.01 -4.22
C ALA A 130 10.00 -6.87 -4.89
N VAL A 131 9.04 -6.19 -4.25
CA VAL A 131 7.76 -5.83 -4.87
C VAL A 131 7.67 -4.33 -5.01
N ARG A 132 7.37 -3.85 -6.21
CA ARG A 132 7.07 -2.44 -6.46
C ARG A 132 5.71 -2.30 -7.11
N VAL A 133 4.88 -1.42 -6.59
CA VAL A 133 3.60 -1.02 -7.19
C VAL A 133 3.63 0.46 -7.51
N VAL A 134 3.25 0.81 -8.74
CA VAL A 134 2.98 2.20 -9.12
C VAL A 134 1.53 2.28 -9.54
N ALA A 135 0.78 3.18 -8.91
CA ALA A 135 -0.64 3.34 -9.16
C ALA A 135 -1.06 4.81 -9.10
N THR A 136 -2.28 5.06 -9.54
CA THR A 136 -2.95 6.35 -9.33
C THR A 136 -4.27 6.06 -8.64
N ILE A 137 -4.49 6.71 -7.51
CA ILE A 137 -5.73 6.64 -6.74
C ILE A 137 -6.64 7.78 -7.21
N ASP A 138 -7.84 7.46 -7.67
CA ASP A 138 -8.86 8.46 -7.93
C ASP A 138 -9.45 8.90 -6.58
N LEU A 139 -9.40 10.20 -6.29
CA LEU A 139 -9.95 10.76 -5.05
C LEU A 139 -11.46 11.01 -5.17
N GLY A 140 -12.01 10.93 -6.38
CA GLY A 140 -13.37 11.35 -6.69
C GLY A 140 -13.52 12.87 -6.60
N THR A 141 -14.44 13.44 -7.38
CA THR A 141 -14.96 14.77 -7.09
C THR A 141 -15.94 14.64 -5.93
N THR A 142 -15.57 15.13 -4.74
CA THR A 142 -16.54 15.40 -3.66
C THR A 142 -17.64 16.34 -4.13
#